data_AF-A0A9C9WBT9-F1
#
_entry.id   AF-A0A9C9WBT9-F1
#
_cell.length_a   1.000
_cell.length_b   1.000
_cell.length_c   1.000
_cell.angle_alpha   90.00
_cell.angle_beta   90.00
_cell.angle_gamma   90.00
#
_symmetry.space_group_name_H-M   'P 1'
#
loop_
_entity.id
_entity.type
_entity.pdbx_description
1 polymer ?
#
loop_
_entity_poly.entity_id
_entity_poly.type
_entity_poly.pdbx_seq_one_letter_code
_entity_poly.pdbx_strand_id
1 'polypeptide(L)'
;MNTGQDQNPAAEPIDETAVVKYLLTHPDFFAAHPDVLAEVNLPHETGPATSLIERQVAILRRQNHQHREQLQALIQIAQDNERLILRLQQLTLDLLDTEQLPDMIDLLRATLQGDFHADAAALHFTALPLQQLPGIHSDDFIQVFIHGAKDETPQELTRLFANEKPCCGKFNETVLGQMFPEEGTRITTAALIPLALKDLPGKGLLAIGSLDEHRFNAEMGTVYLQYMGELIGRKLAPHLSAPSP
;
A
#
# COMPACT_ATOMS: atom_id res chain seq x y z
N MET A 1 -15.58 -21.47 10.43
CA MET A 1 -15.69 -20.13 11.03
C MET A 1 -15.96 -20.36 12.51
N ASN A 2 -14.99 -20.59 13.38
CA ASN A 2 -13.74 -19.87 13.66
C ASN A 2 -13.93 -18.36 13.83
N THR A 3 -14.35 -17.99 15.03
CA THR A 3 -14.08 -16.75 15.75
C THR A 3 -14.12 -17.18 17.23
N GLY A 4 -12.98 -17.50 17.83
CA GLY A 4 -11.98 -16.50 18.20
C GLY A 4 -12.27 -16.10 19.63
N GLN A 5 -12.05 -17.05 20.54
CA GLN A 5 -12.10 -16.82 21.98
C GLN A 5 -11.02 -15.79 22.32
N ASP A 6 -11.43 -14.57 22.68
CA ASP A 6 -10.57 -13.67 23.42
C ASP A 6 -10.29 -14.32 24.77
N GLN A 7 -9.06 -14.83 24.90
CA GLN A 7 -8.52 -15.40 26.11
C GLN A 7 -8.33 -14.28 27.13
N ASN A 8 -9.34 -14.03 27.95
CA ASN A 8 -9.10 -13.36 29.23
C ASN A 8 -8.40 -14.39 30.14
N PRO A 9 -7.21 -14.11 30.70
CA PRO A 9 -6.54 -15.06 31.57
C PRO A 9 -7.47 -15.37 32.74
N ALA A 10 -7.63 -16.65 33.06
CA ALA A 10 -8.43 -17.11 34.19
C ALA A 10 -7.93 -16.43 35.47
N ALA A 11 -8.66 -15.41 35.94
CA ALA A 11 -8.43 -14.83 37.24
C ALA A 11 -8.80 -15.90 38.28
N GLU A 12 -7.86 -16.24 39.16
CA GLU A 12 -8.12 -17.04 40.36
C GLU A 12 -9.34 -16.44 41.10
N PRO A 13 -10.23 -17.26 41.69
CA PRO A 13 -11.38 -16.74 42.42
C PRO A 13 -10.88 -16.01 43.66
N ILE A 14 -10.71 -14.70 43.54
CA ILE A 14 -10.39 -13.82 44.66
C ILE A 14 -11.61 -13.82 45.59
N ASP A 15 -11.38 -14.12 46.87
CA ASP A 15 -12.41 -14.12 47.90
C ASP A 15 -13.03 -12.72 48.00
N GLU A 16 -14.31 -12.61 47.65
CA GLU A 16 -15.09 -11.37 47.66
C GLU A 16 -15.03 -10.68 49.03
N THR A 17 -14.98 -11.47 50.10
CA THR A 17 -14.84 -10.99 51.49
C THR A 17 -13.52 -10.24 51.70
N ALA A 18 -12.44 -10.71 51.07
CA ALA A 18 -11.13 -10.09 51.15
C ALA A 18 -11.09 -8.78 50.35
N VAL A 19 -11.73 -8.72 49.18
CA VAL A 19 -11.87 -7.51 48.36
C VAL A 19 -12.64 -6.42 49.12
N VAL A 20 -13.78 -6.78 49.72
CA VAL A 20 -14.59 -5.85 50.52
C VAL A 20 -13.79 -5.31 51.71
N LYS A 21 -13.09 -6.18 52.46
CA LYS A 21 -12.26 -5.76 53.59
C LYS A 21 -11.13 -4.82 53.14
N TYR A 22 -10.51 -5.10 52.00
CA TYR A 22 -9.43 -4.28 51.46
C TYR A 22 -9.92 -2.88 51.08
N LEU A 23 -11.04 -2.77 50.37
CA LEU A 23 -11.63 -1.49 49.96
C LEU A 23 -12.11 -0.66 51.16
N LEU A 24 -12.66 -1.29 52.20
CA LEU A 24 -13.04 -0.59 53.44
C LEU A 24 -11.83 -0.06 54.23
N THR A 25 -10.70 -0.76 54.16
CA THR A 25 -9.47 -0.34 54.86
C THR A 25 -8.72 0.75 54.08
N HIS A 26 -8.98 0.89 52.78
CA HIS A 26 -8.34 1.86 51.89
C HIS A 26 -9.40 2.69 51.13
N PRO A 27 -10.10 3.61 51.81
CA PRO A 27 -11.14 4.43 51.18
C PRO A 27 -10.60 5.33 50.04
N ASP A 28 -9.32 5.67 50.08
CA ASP A 28 -8.66 6.50 49.06
C ASP A 28 -8.25 5.72 47.79
N PHE A 29 -8.50 4.40 47.76
CA PHE A 29 -8.05 3.50 46.70
C PHE A 29 -8.46 3.97 45.30
N PHE A 30 -9.72 4.38 45.12
CA PHE A 30 -10.21 4.88 43.84
C PHE A 30 -9.73 6.30 43.49
N ALA A 31 -9.33 7.09 44.49
CA ALA A 31 -8.69 8.38 44.25
C ALA A 31 -7.23 8.22 43.80
N ALA A 32 -6.53 7.19 44.30
CA ALA A 32 -5.18 6.83 43.89
C ALA A 32 -5.13 6.06 42.55
N HIS A 33 -6.22 5.39 42.17
CA HIS A 33 -6.35 4.61 40.94
C HIS A 33 -7.56 5.05 40.09
N PRO A 34 -7.55 6.27 39.54
CA PRO A 34 -8.67 6.81 38.74
C PRO A 34 -8.93 6.00 37.46
N ASP A 35 -7.89 5.36 36.90
CA ASP A 35 -7.98 4.52 35.71
C ASP A 35 -8.85 3.27 35.97
N VAL A 36 -8.73 2.68 37.17
CA VAL A 36 -9.53 1.51 37.59
C VAL A 36 -11.00 1.91 37.77
N LEU A 37 -11.26 3.08 38.35
CA LEU A 37 -12.61 3.62 38.48
C LEU A 37 -13.26 3.91 37.10
N ALA A 38 -12.45 4.27 36.10
CA ALA A 38 -12.92 4.49 34.73
C ALA A 38 -13.38 3.19 34.04
N GLU A 39 -12.86 2.04 34.44
CA GLU A 39 -13.22 0.72 33.92
C GLU A 39 -14.32 0.02 34.73
N VAL A 40 -14.44 0.30 36.04
CA VAL A 40 -15.50 -0.26 36.88
C VAL A 40 -16.85 0.40 36.60
N ASN A 41 -17.91 -0.40 36.47
CA ASN A 41 -19.29 0.07 36.33
C ASN A 41 -19.96 0.09 37.71
N LEU A 42 -20.02 1.27 38.34
CA LEU A 42 -20.73 1.50 39.60
C LEU A 42 -22.11 2.10 39.28
N PRO A 43 -23.21 1.33 39.34
CA PRO A 43 -24.55 1.89 39.19
C PRO A 43 -24.85 2.82 40.37
N HIS A 44 -25.27 4.06 40.11
CA HIS A 44 -25.81 4.96 41.13
C HIS A 44 -27.33 4.72 41.24
N GLU A 45 -27.77 4.13 42.34
CA GLU A 45 -29.21 3.96 42.61
C GLU A 45 -29.88 5.32 42.82
N THR A 46 -30.45 5.87 41.74
CA THR A 46 -31.23 7.11 41.76
C THR A 46 -32.71 6.84 41.44
N GLY A 47 -33.32 5.81 42.04
CA GLY A 47 -34.73 5.49 41.83
C GLY A 47 -35.13 5.35 40.33
N PRO A 48 -36.39 5.61 39.93
CA PRO A 48 -36.86 5.40 38.55
C PRO A 48 -36.37 6.44 37.53
N ALA A 49 -35.52 7.40 37.92
CA ALA A 49 -34.97 8.42 37.02
C ALA A 49 -33.52 8.10 36.67
N THR A 50 -33.19 8.04 35.38
CA THR A 50 -31.81 7.88 34.91
C THR A 50 -31.00 9.12 35.27
N SER A 51 -29.87 8.95 35.98
CA SER A 51 -29.02 10.07 36.35
C SER A 51 -28.40 10.70 35.11
N LEU A 52 -28.58 12.02 34.95
CA LEU A 52 -27.96 12.78 33.85
C LEU A 52 -26.44 12.66 33.88
N ILE A 53 -25.84 12.49 35.06
CA ILE A 53 -24.40 12.31 35.24
C ILE A 53 -23.97 10.95 34.70
N GLU A 54 -24.69 9.87 35.00
CA GLU A 54 -24.42 8.53 34.43
C GLU A 54 -24.50 8.56 32.90
N ARG A 55 -25.51 9.23 32.36
CA ARG A 55 -25.67 9.39 30.91
C ARG A 55 -24.56 10.23 30.29
N GLN A 56 -24.10 11.29 30.96
CA GLN A 56 -22.99 12.12 30.52
C GLN A 56 -21.66 11.37 30.56
N VAL A 57 -21.39 10.61 31.62
CA VAL A 57 -20.19 9.75 31.74
C VAL A 57 -20.20 8.66 30.67
N ALA A 58 -21.34 8.02 30.41
CA ALA A 58 -21.45 7.01 29.35
C ALA A 58 -21.18 7.61 27.95
N ILE A 59 -21.66 8.84 27.68
CA ILE A 59 -21.37 9.55 26.43
C ILE A 59 -19.88 9.87 26.32
N LEU A 60 -19.27 10.39 27.39
CA LEU A 60 -17.84 10.72 27.41
C LEU A 60 -16.96 9.47 27.23
N ARG A 61 -17.31 8.34 27.88
CA ARG A 61 -16.60 7.05 27.70
C ARG A 61 -16.69 6.58 26.24
N ARG A 62 -17.87 6.69 25.61
CA ARG A 62 -18.06 6.34 24.19
C ARG A 62 -17.23 7.23 23.28
N GLN A 63 -17.25 8.55 23.51
CA GLN A 63 -16.45 9.51 22.73
C GLN A 63 -14.95 9.26 22.89
N ASN A 64 -14.49 9.00 24.12
CA ASN A 64 -13.09 8.67 24.39
C ASN A 64 -12.68 7.40 23.64
N HIS A 65 -13.50 6.35 23.69
CA HIS A 65 -13.26 5.13 22.94
C HIS A 65 -13.16 5.39 21.42
N GLN A 66 -14.13 6.11 20.86
CA GLN A 66 -14.13 6.49 19.45
C GLN A 66 -12.89 7.29 19.05
N HIS A 67 -12.44 8.23 19.90
CA HIS A 67 -11.22 8.98 19.65
C HIS A 67 -9.96 8.12 19.74
N ARG A 68 -9.91 7.16 20.68
CA ARG A 68 -8.79 6.20 20.76
C ARG A 68 -8.72 5.33 19.51
N GLU A 69 -9.85 4.85 18.99
CA GLU A 69 -9.91 4.12 17.72
C GLU A 69 -9.41 4.98 16.55
N GLN A 70 -9.85 6.24 16.46
CA GLN A 70 -9.40 7.18 15.43
C GLN A 70 -7.89 7.45 15.51
N LEU A 71 -7.36 7.68 16.71
CA LEU A 71 -5.92 7.88 16.91
C LEU A 71 -5.14 6.63 16.51
N GLN A 72 -5.62 5.44 16.87
CA GLN A 72 -4.97 4.19 16.50
C GLN A 72 -4.97 3.98 14.98
N ALA A 73 -6.07 4.31 14.29
CA ALA A 73 -6.12 4.29 12.83
C ALA A 73 -5.13 5.28 12.20
N LEU A 74 -5.01 6.51 12.74
CA LEU A 74 -4.04 7.49 12.26
C LEU A 74 -2.59 7.06 12.48
N ILE A 75 -2.29 6.43 13.63
CA ILE A 75 -0.96 5.86 13.90
C ILE A 75 -0.65 4.75 12.89
N GLN A 76 -1.61 3.87 12.60
CA GLN A 76 -1.42 2.82 11.60
C GLN A 76 -1.12 3.39 10.22
N ILE A 77 -1.90 4.39 9.77
CA ILE A 77 -1.66 5.10 8.50
C ILE A 77 -0.26 5.74 8.50
N ALA A 78 0.16 6.35 9.60
CA ALA A 78 1.48 6.96 9.71
C ALA A 78 2.62 5.92 9.59
N GLN A 79 2.49 4.77 10.26
CA GLN A 79 3.46 3.68 10.17
C GLN A 79 3.53 3.07 8.77
N ASP A 80 2.37 2.90 8.11
CA ASP A 80 2.32 2.39 6.74
C ASP A 80 2.97 3.37 5.77
N ASN A 81 2.71 4.67 5.92
CA ASN A 81 3.36 5.73 5.14
C ASN A 81 4.87 5.79 5.39
N GLU A 82 5.33 5.67 6.64
CA GLU A 82 6.75 5.65 6.98
C GLU A 82 7.46 4.46 6.32
N ARG A 83 6.84 3.28 6.34
CA ARG A 83 7.35 2.09 5.63
C ARG A 83 7.47 2.33 4.13
N LEU A 84 6.47 2.97 3.51
CA LEU A 84 6.53 3.33 2.08
C LEU A 84 7.66 4.32 1.79
N ILE A 85 7.86 5.33 2.63
CA ILE A 85 8.95 6.31 2.46
C ILE A 85 10.32 5.64 2.55
N LEU A 86 10.53 4.75 3.54
CA LEU A 86 11.78 4.02 3.70
C LEU A 86 12.09 3.13 2.48
N ARG A 87 11.07 2.45 1.93
CA ARG A 87 11.21 1.67 0.70
C ARG A 87 11.58 2.54 -0.51
N LEU A 88 10.94 3.70 -0.64
CA LEU A 88 11.26 4.66 -1.71
C LEU A 88 12.70 5.18 -1.59
N GLN A 89 13.14 5.49 -0.37
CA GLN A 89 14.51 5.92 -0.12
C GLN A 89 15.50 4.81 -0.48
N GLN A 90 15.24 3.57 -0.07
CA GLN A 90 16.10 2.44 -0.40
C GLN A 90 16.17 2.22 -1.91
N LEU A 91 15.03 2.15 -2.60
CA LEU A 91 14.97 2.03 -4.06
C LEU A 91 15.74 3.17 -4.77
N THR A 92 15.65 4.40 -4.24
CA THR A 92 16.39 5.54 -4.78
C THR A 92 17.89 5.34 -4.66
N LEU A 93 18.37 4.89 -3.50
CA LEU A 93 19.79 4.62 -3.27
C LEU A 93 20.29 3.48 -4.17
N ASP A 94 19.56 2.38 -4.23
CA ASP A 94 19.93 1.22 -5.05
C ASP A 94 19.96 1.59 -6.56
N LEU A 95 19.01 2.40 -7.03
CA LEU A 95 19.02 2.92 -8.41
C LEU A 95 20.19 3.87 -8.67
N LEU A 96 20.63 4.64 -7.68
CA LEU A 96 21.80 5.53 -7.83
C LEU A 96 23.08 4.72 -7.97
N ASP A 97 23.24 3.66 -7.17
CA ASP A 97 24.42 2.79 -7.16
C ASP A 97 24.53 1.89 -8.41
N THR A 98 23.42 1.73 -9.13
CA THR A 98 23.37 0.93 -10.35
C THR A 98 23.89 1.70 -11.57
N GLU A 99 24.89 1.20 -12.30
CA GLU A 99 25.40 1.87 -13.52
C GLU A 99 24.95 1.22 -14.82
N GLN A 100 24.78 -0.10 -14.82
CA GLN A 100 24.48 -0.88 -16.01
C GLN A 100 22.99 -1.20 -16.10
N LEU A 101 22.47 -1.27 -17.34
CA LEU A 101 21.06 -1.59 -17.58
C LEU A 101 20.65 -2.96 -17.02
N PRO A 102 21.41 -4.07 -17.16
CA PRO A 102 21.02 -5.36 -16.60
C PRO A 102 20.84 -5.32 -15.08
N ASP A 103 21.78 -4.70 -14.35
CA ASP A 103 21.71 -4.54 -12.90
C ASP A 103 20.45 -3.77 -12.48
N MET A 104 20.05 -2.77 -13.26
CA MET A 104 18.85 -1.98 -13.01
C MET A 104 17.58 -2.82 -13.21
N ILE A 105 17.56 -3.67 -14.22
CA ILE A 105 16.43 -4.57 -14.48
C ILE A 105 16.32 -5.62 -13.38
N ASP A 106 17.43 -6.15 -12.88
CA ASP A 106 17.42 -7.10 -11.77
C ASP A 106 16.98 -6.46 -10.46
N LEU A 107 17.41 -5.22 -10.18
CA LEU A 107 16.89 -4.45 -9.06
C LEU A 107 15.38 -4.24 -9.18
N LEU A 108 14.89 -3.81 -10.35
CA LEU A 108 13.47 -3.64 -10.61
C LEU A 108 12.70 -4.95 -10.43
N ARG A 109 13.22 -6.06 -10.93
CA ARG A 109 12.63 -7.40 -10.75
C ARG A 109 12.46 -7.71 -9.27
N ALA A 110 13.52 -7.53 -8.48
CA ALA A 110 13.51 -7.78 -7.05
C ALA A 110 12.50 -6.88 -6.31
N THR A 111 12.44 -5.58 -6.65
CA THR A 111 11.48 -4.65 -6.06
C THR A 111 10.04 -5.01 -6.42
N LEU A 112 9.76 -5.33 -7.69
CA LEU A 112 8.41 -5.68 -8.14
C LEU A 112 7.92 -6.99 -7.52
N GLN A 113 8.77 -8.00 -7.41
CA GLN A 113 8.40 -9.27 -6.78
C GLN A 113 8.33 -9.16 -5.26
N GLY A 114 9.27 -8.47 -4.62
CA GLY A 114 9.36 -8.37 -3.16
C GLY A 114 8.37 -7.36 -2.57
N ASP A 115 8.44 -6.10 -2.99
CA ASP A 115 7.61 -5.04 -2.40
C ASP A 115 6.20 -5.06 -2.99
N PHE A 116 6.08 -5.27 -4.30
CA PHE A 116 4.79 -5.23 -4.99
C PHE A 116 4.10 -6.58 -5.11
N HIS A 117 4.77 -7.69 -4.81
CA HIS A 117 4.21 -9.04 -4.95
C HIS A 117 3.59 -9.22 -6.35
N ALA A 118 4.28 -8.67 -7.36
CA ALA A 118 3.82 -8.69 -8.72
C ALA A 118 3.96 -10.10 -9.30
N ASP A 119 2.93 -10.54 -10.00
CA ASP A 119 2.93 -11.81 -10.72
C ASP A 119 3.38 -11.63 -12.18
N ALA A 120 3.25 -10.41 -12.71
CA ALA A 120 3.71 -10.05 -14.05
C ALA A 120 4.20 -8.59 -14.09
N ALA A 121 5.15 -8.30 -14.96
CA ALA A 121 5.63 -6.94 -15.22
C ALA A 121 5.94 -6.73 -16.69
N ALA A 122 5.55 -5.58 -17.23
CA ALA A 122 5.81 -5.22 -18.62
C ALA A 122 6.21 -3.75 -18.75
N LEU A 123 7.25 -3.50 -19.56
CA LEU A 123 7.68 -2.17 -19.96
C LEU A 123 7.22 -1.90 -21.38
N HIS A 124 6.35 -0.92 -21.54
CA HIS A 124 5.89 -0.47 -22.85
C HIS A 124 6.54 0.86 -23.21
N PHE A 125 7.12 0.93 -24.40
CA PHE A 125 7.69 2.15 -24.97
C PHE A 125 6.97 2.51 -26.26
N THR A 126 6.82 3.80 -26.53
CA THR A 126 6.31 4.30 -27.81
C THR A 126 7.15 5.46 -28.31
N ALA A 127 7.24 5.59 -29.64
CA ALA A 127 7.98 6.66 -30.31
C ALA A 127 9.46 6.78 -29.89
N LEU A 128 10.11 5.66 -29.58
CA LEU A 128 11.55 5.56 -29.35
C LEU A 128 12.25 4.88 -30.54
N PRO A 129 13.48 5.27 -30.90
CA PRO A 129 14.27 4.65 -31.97
C PRO A 129 14.96 3.37 -31.46
N LEU A 130 14.21 2.50 -30.79
CA LEU A 130 14.69 1.23 -30.24
C LEU A 130 13.93 0.08 -30.89
N GLN A 131 14.62 -1.03 -31.15
CA GLN A 131 13.98 -2.29 -31.56
C GLN A 131 13.96 -3.32 -30.42
N GLN A 132 14.86 -3.18 -29.44
CA GLN A 132 14.96 -4.02 -28.25
C GLN A 132 15.70 -3.26 -27.14
N LEU A 133 15.42 -3.56 -25.88
CA LEU A 133 16.28 -3.15 -24.76
C LEU A 133 17.42 -4.17 -24.62
N PRO A 134 18.70 -3.75 -24.66
CA PRO A 134 19.81 -4.66 -24.46
C PRO A 134 19.82 -5.22 -23.02
N GLY A 135 20.04 -6.53 -22.88
CA GLY A 135 20.16 -7.18 -21.57
C GLY A 135 18.84 -7.68 -20.96
N ILE A 136 17.72 -7.58 -21.68
CA ILE A 136 16.44 -8.20 -21.28
C ILE A 136 16.11 -9.28 -22.29
N HIS A 137 15.87 -10.49 -21.79
CA HIS A 137 15.45 -11.62 -22.61
C HIS A 137 13.92 -11.75 -22.62
N SER A 138 13.37 -12.36 -23.66
CA SER A 138 11.92 -12.54 -23.80
C SER A 138 11.30 -13.40 -22.68
N ASP A 139 12.10 -14.29 -22.06
CA ASP A 139 11.67 -15.16 -20.96
C ASP A 139 11.87 -14.52 -19.57
N ASP A 140 12.28 -13.25 -19.49
CA ASP A 140 12.43 -12.56 -18.21
C ASP A 140 11.09 -12.17 -17.60
N PHE A 141 11.07 -12.07 -16.27
CA PHE A 141 9.89 -11.61 -15.52
C PHE A 141 9.37 -10.23 -15.97
N ILE A 142 10.27 -9.37 -16.47
CA ILE A 142 9.92 -8.07 -17.03
C ILE A 142 9.96 -8.18 -18.55
N GLN A 143 8.79 -8.23 -19.17
CA GLN A 143 8.66 -8.20 -20.63
C GLN A 143 8.81 -6.78 -21.17
N VAL A 144 9.30 -6.63 -22.40
CA VAL A 144 9.49 -5.32 -23.04
C VAL A 144 8.77 -5.28 -24.38
N PHE A 145 7.94 -4.26 -24.56
CA PHE A 145 7.19 -4.02 -25.78
C PHE A 145 7.49 -2.63 -26.30
N ILE A 146 7.96 -2.55 -27.54
CA ILE A 146 8.21 -1.28 -28.22
C ILE A 146 7.18 -1.12 -29.34
N HIS A 147 6.32 -0.12 -29.18
CA HIS A 147 5.25 0.19 -30.12
C HIS A 147 5.71 1.31 -31.07
N GLY A 148 5.71 1.03 -32.37
CA GLY A 148 6.04 2.02 -33.39
C GLY A 148 5.00 3.14 -33.50
N ALA A 149 5.39 4.27 -34.09
CA ALA A 149 4.48 5.42 -34.31
C ALA A 149 3.31 5.14 -35.27
N LYS A 150 3.35 4.02 -36.00
CA LYS A 150 2.31 3.52 -36.90
C LYS A 150 1.68 2.22 -36.43
N ASP A 151 2.23 1.60 -35.38
CA ASP A 151 1.57 0.45 -34.78
C ASP A 151 0.32 0.97 -34.09
N GLU A 152 -0.75 0.20 -34.16
CA GLU A 152 -2.01 0.50 -33.50
C GLU A 152 -1.80 0.41 -31.99
N THR A 153 -1.08 1.37 -31.37
CA THR A 153 -1.13 1.59 -29.94
C THR A 153 -2.61 1.78 -29.61
N PRO A 154 -3.23 0.84 -28.89
CA PRO A 154 -4.66 0.86 -28.64
C PRO A 154 -5.06 2.19 -28.01
N GLN A 155 -6.26 2.67 -28.31
CA GLN A 155 -6.71 3.99 -27.83
C GLN A 155 -6.62 4.11 -26.31
N GLU A 156 -6.80 3.01 -25.58
CA GLU A 156 -6.69 2.93 -24.13
C GLU A 156 -5.24 3.13 -23.65
N LEU A 157 -4.28 2.44 -24.25
CA LEU A 157 -2.84 2.68 -24.04
C LEU A 157 -2.46 4.13 -24.35
N THR A 158 -2.95 4.67 -25.47
CA THR A 158 -2.70 6.07 -25.87
C THR A 158 -3.21 7.06 -24.83
N ARG A 159 -4.42 6.82 -24.28
CA ARG A 159 -4.99 7.64 -23.19
C ARG A 159 -4.18 7.54 -21.91
N LEU A 160 -3.70 6.35 -21.55
CA LEU A 160 -2.88 6.12 -20.36
C LEU A 160 -1.53 6.83 -20.48
N PHE A 161 -0.87 6.73 -21.64
CA PHE A 161 0.33 7.50 -21.96
C PHE A 161 0.08 9.02 -22.01
N ALA A 162 -1.14 9.46 -22.30
CA ALA A 162 -1.50 10.89 -22.33
C ALA A 162 -1.77 11.47 -20.94
N ASN A 163 -2.30 10.68 -20.00
CA ASN A 163 -2.69 11.16 -18.68
C ASN A 163 -1.51 11.40 -17.72
N GLU A 164 -0.32 10.84 -18.01
CA GLU A 164 0.94 11.01 -17.25
C GLU A 164 0.82 10.80 -15.73
N LYS A 165 -0.23 10.12 -15.29
CA LYS A 165 -0.50 9.80 -13.89
C LYS A 165 -0.66 8.29 -13.72
N PRO A 166 -0.14 7.70 -12.63
CA PRO A 166 -0.36 6.30 -12.36
C PRO A 166 -1.84 6.00 -12.12
N CYS A 167 -2.28 4.81 -12.53
CA CYS A 167 -3.62 4.30 -12.23
C CYS A 167 -3.54 2.84 -11.76
N CYS A 168 -4.44 2.48 -10.85
CA CYS A 168 -4.52 1.14 -10.25
C CYS A 168 -5.95 0.63 -10.32
N GLY A 169 -6.12 -0.67 -10.46
CA GLY A 169 -7.42 -1.30 -10.34
C GLY A 169 -7.60 -2.51 -11.25
N LYS A 170 -8.86 -2.88 -11.40
CA LYS A 170 -9.32 -3.86 -12.38
C LYS A 170 -9.41 -3.17 -13.74
N PHE A 171 -8.84 -3.80 -14.76
CA PHE A 171 -8.92 -3.34 -16.15
C PHE A 171 -9.69 -4.35 -17.00
N ASN A 172 -10.17 -3.90 -18.16
CA ASN A 172 -10.83 -4.79 -19.10
C ASN A 172 -9.84 -5.87 -19.59
N GLU A 173 -10.34 -7.08 -19.88
CA GLU A 173 -9.53 -8.19 -20.39
C GLU A 173 -8.73 -7.81 -21.65
N THR A 174 -9.32 -6.98 -22.53
CA THR A 174 -8.64 -6.44 -23.71
C THR A 174 -7.40 -5.62 -23.35
N VAL A 175 -7.49 -4.76 -22.33
CA VAL A 175 -6.37 -3.95 -21.86
C VAL A 175 -5.31 -4.83 -21.23
N LEU A 176 -5.72 -5.76 -20.36
CA LEU A 176 -4.79 -6.66 -19.68
C LEU A 176 -4.05 -7.58 -20.65
N GLY A 177 -4.74 -8.16 -21.64
CA GLY A 177 -4.10 -8.97 -22.67
C GLY A 177 -3.14 -8.20 -23.58
N GLN A 178 -3.26 -6.87 -23.66
CA GLN A 178 -2.29 -6.02 -24.36
C GLN A 178 -1.09 -5.64 -23.50
N MET A 179 -1.30 -5.48 -22.18
CA MET A 179 -0.23 -5.17 -21.23
C MET A 179 0.61 -6.41 -20.90
N PHE A 180 -0.03 -7.58 -20.82
CA PHE A 180 0.58 -8.85 -20.46
C PHE A 180 0.20 -9.93 -21.49
N PRO A 181 0.77 -9.90 -22.71
CA PRO A 181 0.42 -10.85 -23.76
C PRO A 181 0.68 -12.33 -23.41
N GLU A 182 1.68 -12.62 -22.57
CA GLU A 182 2.00 -14.00 -22.18
C GLU A 182 1.18 -14.49 -20.98
N GLU A 183 0.87 -13.61 -20.03
CA GLU A 183 0.08 -13.94 -18.85
C GLU A 183 -1.42 -13.88 -19.10
N GLY A 184 -1.83 -13.16 -20.15
CA GLY A 184 -3.20 -13.08 -20.65
C GLY A 184 -4.19 -12.55 -19.61
N THR A 185 -5.37 -13.16 -19.57
CA THR A 185 -6.47 -12.82 -18.64
C THR A 185 -6.30 -13.40 -17.23
N ARG A 186 -5.14 -13.95 -16.89
CA ARG A 186 -4.88 -14.44 -15.52
C ARG A 186 -4.73 -13.30 -14.52
N ILE A 187 -4.13 -12.20 -14.96
CA ILE A 187 -3.99 -10.99 -14.15
C ILE A 187 -5.38 -10.42 -13.86
N THR A 188 -5.67 -10.15 -12.59
CA THR A 188 -6.98 -9.64 -12.16
C THR A 188 -6.94 -8.15 -11.87
N THR A 189 -5.82 -7.67 -11.33
CA THR A 189 -5.58 -6.24 -11.07
C THR A 189 -4.22 -5.82 -11.60
N ALA A 190 -4.11 -4.54 -11.95
CA ALA A 190 -2.85 -3.97 -12.39
C ALA A 190 -2.61 -2.57 -11.82
N ALA A 191 -1.35 -2.18 -11.83
CA ALA A 191 -0.90 -0.81 -11.66
C ALA A 191 -0.15 -0.37 -12.93
N LEU A 192 -0.56 0.74 -13.51
CA LEU A 192 0.02 1.31 -14.71
C LEU A 192 0.73 2.61 -14.33
N ILE A 193 2.03 2.68 -14.60
CA ILE A 193 2.93 3.70 -14.08
C ILE A 193 3.66 4.37 -15.24
N PRO A 194 3.29 5.60 -15.61
CA PRO A 194 4.02 6.36 -16.63
C PRO A 194 5.48 6.60 -16.22
N LEU A 195 6.40 6.38 -17.14
CA LEU A 195 7.83 6.59 -16.94
C LEU A 195 8.24 7.95 -17.49
N ALA A 196 8.87 8.77 -16.65
CA ALA A 196 9.37 10.09 -17.05
C ALA A 196 10.69 9.97 -17.82
N LEU A 197 10.60 9.74 -19.14
CA LEU A 197 11.77 9.65 -20.02
C LEU A 197 12.30 11.03 -20.39
N LYS A 198 13.15 11.59 -19.53
CA LYS A 198 13.71 12.92 -19.74
C LYS A 198 14.54 12.99 -21.03
N ASP A 199 14.40 14.09 -21.77
CA ASP A 199 15.17 14.41 -22.98
C ASP A 199 14.97 13.43 -24.17
N LEU A 200 13.95 12.55 -24.08
CA LEU A 200 13.53 11.65 -25.16
C LEU A 200 12.15 12.04 -25.71
N PRO A 201 11.91 11.89 -27.03
CA PRO A 201 10.62 12.20 -27.64
C PRO A 201 9.54 11.13 -27.36
N GLY A 202 9.96 9.95 -26.93
CA GLY A 202 9.07 8.82 -26.68
C GLY A 202 8.49 8.79 -25.27
N LYS A 203 7.51 7.92 -25.08
CA LYS A 203 6.87 7.69 -23.78
C LYS A 203 7.14 6.27 -23.29
N GLY A 204 7.23 6.11 -21.97
CA GLY A 204 7.37 4.81 -21.32
C GLY A 204 6.24 4.57 -20.32
N LEU A 205 5.87 3.31 -20.14
CA LEU A 205 4.87 2.85 -19.17
C LEU A 205 5.38 1.54 -18.57
N LEU A 206 5.40 1.49 -17.24
CA LEU A 206 5.57 0.25 -16.50
C LEU A 206 4.19 -0.26 -16.09
N ALA A 207 3.82 -1.44 -16.56
CA ALA A 207 2.64 -2.17 -16.15
C ALA A 207 3.04 -3.26 -15.16
N ILE A 208 2.35 -3.33 -14.02
CA ILE A 208 2.56 -4.34 -12.97
C ILE A 208 1.23 -5.08 -12.79
N GLY A 209 1.24 -6.39 -12.92
CA GLY A 209 0.08 -7.26 -12.81
C GLY A 209 0.11 -8.13 -11.56
N SER A 210 -1.06 -8.38 -10.98
CA SER A 210 -1.27 -9.31 -9.88
C SER A 210 -2.48 -10.21 -10.15
N LEU A 211 -2.38 -11.47 -9.73
CA LEU A 211 -3.48 -12.45 -9.70
C LEU A 211 -4.45 -12.16 -8.54
N ASP A 212 -3.98 -11.51 -7.47
CA ASP A 212 -4.81 -11.08 -6.34
C ASP A 212 -5.68 -9.86 -6.69
N GLU A 213 -7.00 -9.99 -6.52
CA GLU A 213 -8.01 -8.97 -6.79
C GLU A 213 -7.97 -7.77 -5.85
N HIS A 214 -7.30 -7.89 -4.70
CA HIS A 214 -7.21 -6.84 -3.68
C HIS A 214 -5.86 -6.12 -3.68
N ARG A 215 -4.90 -6.57 -4.51
CA ARG A 215 -3.53 -6.08 -4.50
C ARG A 215 -3.41 -4.65 -5.01
N PHE A 216 -3.92 -4.40 -6.21
CA PHE A 216 -3.94 -3.05 -6.80
C PHE A 216 -5.37 -2.53 -6.80
N ASN A 217 -5.72 -1.78 -5.76
CA ASN A 217 -7.03 -1.13 -5.65
C ASN A 217 -6.93 0.35 -6.07
N ALA A 218 -8.06 0.93 -6.48
CA ALA A 218 -8.14 2.33 -6.93
C ALA A 218 -8.01 3.35 -5.79
N GLU A 219 -8.17 2.91 -4.54
CA GLU A 219 -8.01 3.71 -3.33
C GLU A 219 -6.53 3.81 -2.88
N MET A 220 -5.65 3.01 -3.48
CA MET A 220 -4.23 3.01 -3.17
C MET A 220 -3.64 4.35 -3.58
N GLY A 221 -3.01 5.04 -2.62
CA GLY A 221 -2.31 6.30 -2.89
C GLY A 221 -1.28 6.12 -4.01
N THR A 222 -1.49 6.80 -5.13
CA THR A 222 -0.63 6.66 -6.33
C THR A 222 0.67 7.46 -6.24
N VAL A 223 0.88 8.21 -5.15
CA VAL A 223 2.07 9.04 -4.94
C VAL A 223 3.35 8.20 -5.02
N TYR A 224 3.38 7.06 -4.33
CA TYR A 224 4.54 6.16 -4.38
C TYR A 224 4.85 5.70 -5.81
N LEU A 225 3.82 5.28 -6.54
CA LEU A 225 3.94 4.84 -7.94
C LEU A 225 4.43 5.97 -8.85
N GLN A 226 3.95 7.20 -8.63
CA GLN A 226 4.37 8.35 -9.41
C GLN A 226 5.86 8.62 -9.23
N TYR A 227 6.34 8.66 -7.98
CA TYR A 227 7.77 8.84 -7.72
C TYR A 227 8.61 7.71 -8.31
N MET A 228 8.16 6.46 -8.22
CA MET A 228 8.87 5.37 -8.88
C MET A 228 8.95 5.57 -10.39
N GLY A 229 7.84 5.92 -11.05
CA GLY A 229 7.83 6.18 -12.49
C GLY A 229 8.79 7.30 -12.90
N GLU A 230 8.92 8.34 -12.07
CA GLU A 230 9.87 9.42 -12.26
C GLU A 230 11.33 8.95 -12.10
N LEU A 231 11.64 8.20 -11.03
CA LEU A 231 12.99 7.70 -10.75
C LEU A 231 13.45 6.70 -11.80
N ILE A 232 12.62 5.69 -12.07
CA ILE A 232 12.88 4.64 -13.05
C ILE A 232 13.02 5.26 -14.43
N GLY A 233 12.09 6.12 -14.83
CA GLY A 233 12.14 6.77 -16.14
C GLY A 233 13.41 7.59 -16.34
N ARG A 234 13.84 8.36 -15.33
CA ARG A 234 15.07 9.14 -15.38
C ARG A 234 16.32 8.28 -15.44
N LYS A 235 16.37 7.18 -14.67
CA LYS A 235 17.52 6.27 -14.68
C LYS A 235 17.59 5.48 -15.99
N LEU A 236 16.45 5.15 -16.58
CA LEU A 236 16.37 4.38 -17.82
C LEU A 236 16.71 5.22 -19.06
N ALA A 237 16.32 6.49 -19.10
CA ALA A 237 16.44 7.34 -20.29
C ALA A 237 17.85 7.38 -20.95
N PRO A 238 18.97 7.44 -20.21
CA PRO A 238 20.31 7.35 -20.80
C PRO A 238 20.57 6.04 -21.54
N HIS A 239 20.00 4.92 -21.07
CA HIS A 239 20.15 3.61 -21.71
C HIS A 239 19.22 3.41 -22.91
N LEU A 240 18.19 4.26 -23.04
CA LEU A 240 17.24 4.24 -24.16
C LEU A 240 17.64 5.18 -25.30
N SER A 241 18.56 6.10 -25.05
CA SER A 241 19.17 6.93 -26.08
C SER A 241 20.13 6.06 -26.91
N ALA A 242 20.16 6.23 -28.23
CA ALA A 242 20.96 5.44 -29.17
C ALA A 242 22.39 5.16 -28.64
N PRO A 243 22.98 3.98 -28.94
CA PRO A 243 24.15 3.47 -28.23
C PRO A 243 25.29 4.49 -28.23
N SER A 244 25.88 4.70 -27.05
CA SER A 244 27.19 5.36 -26.98
C SER A 244 28.18 4.60 -27.87
N PRO A 245 28.97 5.31 -28.70
CA PRO A 245 29.88 4.71 -29.68
C PRO A 245 31.00 3.88 -29.06
#